data_AF-A0A095XUE0-F1
#
_entry.id   AF-A0A095XUE0-F1
#
_cell.length_a   1.000
_cell.length_b   1.000
_cell.length_c   1.000
_cell.angle_alpha   90.00
_cell.angle_beta   90.00
_cell.angle_gamma   90.00
#
_symmetry.space_group_name_H-M   'P 1'
#
loop_
_entity.id
_entity.type
_entity.pdbx_description
1 polymer ?
#
loop_
_entity_poly.entity_id
_entity_poly.type
_entity_poly.pdbx_seq_one_letter_code
_entity_poly.pdbx_strand_id
1 'polypeptide(L)' 'MDLINEFDKDKLARINELARIAKTRELTDDELKERDILRKEFLANFRAGFSQQLSGIKVVRPEDQN' A
#
# COMPACT_ATOMS: atom_id res chain seq x y z
N MET A 1 -13.04 -1.68 6.60
CA MET A 1 -12.25 -0.54 6.10
C MET A 1 -11.23 -1.11 5.12
N ASP A 2 -11.54 -1.12 3.82
CA ASP A 2 -10.59 -1.54 2.80
C ASP A 2 -9.54 -0.44 2.66
N LEU A 3 -8.38 -0.63 3.28
CA LEU A 3 -7.23 0.28 3.18
C LEU A 3 -6.76 0.50 1.73
N ILE A 4 -7.21 -0.37 0.81
CA ILE A 4 -6.91 -0.34 -0.61
C ILE A 4 -7.94 0.50 -1.39
N ASN A 5 -9.17 0.72 -0.87
CA ASN A 5 -10.20 1.48 -1.58
C ASN A 5 -9.96 3.00 -1.56
N GLU A 6 -9.18 3.51 -0.60
CA GLU A 6 -8.88 4.94 -0.48
C GLU A 6 -7.68 5.36 -1.33
N PHE A 7 -6.83 4.39 -1.72
CA PHE A 7 -5.77 4.63 -2.70
C PHE A 7 -6.34 4.48 -4.10
N ASP A 8 -6.12 5.49 -4.93
CA ASP A 8 -6.66 5.60 -6.28
C ASP A 8 -6.39 4.32 -7.09
N LYS A 9 -7.46 3.63 -7.50
CA LYS A 9 -7.38 2.34 -8.22
C LYS A 9 -6.57 2.48 -9.50
N ASP A 10 -6.61 3.65 -10.14
CA ASP A 10 -5.87 3.96 -11.35
C ASP A 10 -4.35 4.02 -11.07
N LYS A 11 -3.95 4.62 -9.94
CA LYS A 11 -2.53 4.61 -9.50
C LYS A 11 -2.04 3.20 -9.22
N LEU A 12 -2.86 2.36 -8.58
CA LEU A 12 -2.51 0.97 -8.32
C LEU A 12 -2.39 0.15 -9.62
N ALA A 13 -3.31 0.37 -10.58
CA ALA A 13 -3.24 -0.24 -11.90
C ALA A 13 -1.94 0.15 -12.61
N ARG A 14 -1.55 1.43 -12.52
CA ARG A 14 -0.30 1.93 -13.10
C ARG A 14 0.95 1.29 -12.47
N ILE A 15 1.00 1.14 -11.13
CA ILE A 15 2.08 0.42 -10.45
C ILE A 15 2.19 -1.03 -10.96
N ASN A 16 1.06 -1.71 -11.14
CA ASN A 16 1.02 -3.08 -11.64
C ASN A 16 1.47 -3.18 -13.10
N GLU A 17 1.12 -2.21 -13.93
CA GLU A 17 1.57 -2.12 -15.32
C GLU A 17 3.09 -1.93 -15.39
N LEU A 18 3.64 -0.97 -14.64
CA LEU A 18 5.09 -0.76 -14.52
C LEU A 18 5.78 -2.02 -13.99
N ALA A 19 5.17 -2.75 -13.06
CA ALA A 19 5.73 -4.01 -12.57
C ALA A 19 5.70 -5.14 -13.62
N ARG A 20 4.68 -5.21 -14.48
CA ARG A 20 4.67 -6.15 -15.61
C ARG A 20 5.72 -5.77 -16.64
N ILE A 21 5.83 -4.49 -16.98
CA ILE A 21 6.85 -4.00 -17.89
C ILE A 21 8.23 -4.39 -17.37
N ALA A 22 8.52 -4.14 -16.09
CA ALA A 22 9.79 -4.50 -15.45
C ALA A 22 10.16 -5.99 -15.51
N LYS A 23 9.15 -6.87 -15.61
CA LYS A 23 9.35 -8.32 -15.76
C LYS A 23 9.67 -8.72 -17.20
N THR A 24 9.18 -7.96 -18.16
CA THR A 24 9.38 -8.21 -19.60
C THR A 24 10.61 -7.49 -20.14
N ARG A 25 10.87 -6.27 -19.68
CA ARG A 25 12.02 -5.42 -20.04
C ARG A 25 12.48 -4.60 -18.85
N GLU A 26 13.69 -4.08 -18.91
CA GLU A 26 14.13 -3.09 -17.94
C GLU A 26 13.29 -1.80 -18.07
N LEU A 27 12.97 -1.21 -16.92
CA LEU A 27 12.28 0.08 -16.85
C LEU A 27 13.27 1.19 -17.18
N THR A 28 12.80 2.22 -17.88
CA THR A 28 13.60 3.43 -18.06
C THR A 28 13.71 4.21 -16.76
N ASP A 29 14.66 5.14 -16.69
CA ASP A 29 14.90 5.96 -15.49
C ASP A 29 13.64 6.77 -15.08
N ASP A 30 12.88 7.27 -16.06
CA ASP A 30 11.59 7.94 -15.85
C ASP A 30 10.52 6.99 -15.28
N GLU A 31 10.39 5.80 -15.84
CA GLU A 31 9.42 4.80 -15.35
C GLU A 31 9.76 4.30 -13.94
N LEU A 32 11.06 4.20 -13.62
CA LEU A 32 11.53 3.88 -12.28
C LEU A 32 11.14 4.98 -11.29
N LYS A 33 11.34 6.25 -11.64
CA LYS A 33 10.94 7.39 -10.81
C LYS A 33 9.43 7.42 -10.60
N GLU A 34 8.65 7.24 -11.67
CA GLU A 34 7.18 7.18 -11.59
C GLU A 34 6.74 6.05 -10.64
N ARG A 35 7.30 4.85 -10.79
CA ARG A 35 7.01 3.71 -9.91
C ARG A 35 7.37 4.00 -8.45
N ASP A 36 8.50 4.65 -8.20
CA ASP A 36 8.98 4.96 -6.85
C ASP A 36 8.08 5.98 -6.14
N ILE A 37 7.68 7.03 -6.87
CA ILE A 37 6.73 8.06 -6.38
C ILE A 37 5.40 7.39 -6.03
N LEU A 38 4.83 6.62 -6.95
CA LEU A 38 3.55 5.94 -6.75
C LEU A 38 3.60 4.95 -5.57
N ARG A 39 4.72 4.21 -5.42
CA ARG A 39 4.92 3.31 -4.27
C ARG A 39 5.03 4.06 -2.94
N LYS A 40 5.71 5.20 -2.90
CA LYS A 40 5.82 6.03 -1.70
C LYS A 40 4.44 6.55 -1.28
N GLU A 41 3.66 7.08 -2.21
CA GLU A 41 2.29 7.52 -1.93
C GLU A 41 1.42 6.38 -1.40
N PHE A 42 1.49 5.20 -2.04
CA PHE A 42 0.75 4.02 -1.59
C PHE A 42 1.13 3.62 -0.16
N LEU A 43 2.43 3.54 0.15
CA LEU A 43 2.91 3.16 1.48
C LEU A 43 2.55 4.21 2.54
N ALA A 44 2.55 5.49 2.21
CA ALA A 44 2.16 6.54 3.14
C ALA A 44 0.67 6.41 3.53
N ASN A 45 -0.21 6.25 2.53
CA ASN A 45 -1.64 6.04 2.75
C ASN A 45 -1.91 4.72 3.48
N PHE A 46 -1.24 3.64 3.09
CA PHE A 46 -1.34 2.35 3.74
C PHE A 46 -0.93 2.42 5.22
N ARG A 47 0.20 3.07 5.54
CA ARG A 47 0.66 3.24 6.93
C ARG A 47 -0.31 4.06 7.77
N ALA A 48 -0.88 5.13 7.20
CA ALA A 48 -1.84 5.97 7.90
C ALA A 48 -3.08 5.16 8.32
N GLY A 49 -3.68 4.42 7.39
CA GLY A 49 -4.84 3.60 7.70
C GLY A 49 -4.50 2.34 8.52
N PHE A 50 -3.31 1.75 8.35
CA PHE A 50 -2.86 0.60 9.15
C PHE A 50 -2.63 0.98 10.62
N SER A 51 -2.09 2.18 10.88
CA SER A 51 -1.97 2.73 12.25
C SER A 51 -3.32 2.90 12.93
N GLN A 52 -4.33 3.36 12.16
CA GLN A 52 -5.70 3.48 12.65
C GLN A 52 -6.31 2.09 12.99
N GLN A 53 -6.06 1.07 12.16
CA GLN A 53 -6.47 -0.30 12.47
C GLN A 53 -5.76 -0.85 13.72
N LEU A 54 -4.45 -0.68 13.84
CA LEU A 54 -3.66 -1.10 15.01
C LEU A 54 -4.17 -0.46 16.31
N SER A 55 -4.59 0.80 16.26
CA SER A 55 -5.14 1.51 17.42
C SER A 55 -6.47 0.91 17.91
N GLY A 56 -7.20 0.20 17.03
CA GLY A 56 -8.40 -0.57 17.38
C GLY A 56 -8.13 -1.98 17.90
N ILE A 57 -6.89 -2.48 17.81
CA ILE A 57 -6.54 -3.82 18.29
C ILE A 57 -6.36 -3.77 19.80
N LYS A 58 -7.42 -4.14 20.52
CA LYS A 58 -7.36 -4.39 21.96
C LYS A 58 -6.70 -5.76 22.18
N VAL A 59 -5.52 -5.76 22.83
CA VAL A 59 -4.91 -7.00 23.33
C VAL A 59 -5.76 -7.49 24.49
N VAL A 60 -6.55 -8.54 24.24
CA VAL A 60 -7.34 -9.22 25.28
C VAL A 60 -6.47 -10.28 25.93
N ARG A 61 -6.24 -10.17 27.25
CA ARG A 61 -5.66 -11.26 28.02
C ARG A 61 -6.76 -12.22 28.44
N PRO A 62 -6.50 -13.54 28.50
CA PRO A 62 -7.52 -14.53 28.87
C PRO A 62 -8.09 -14.34 30.30
N GLU A 63 -7.38 -13.61 31.15
CA GLU A 63 -7.75 -13.22 32.52
C GLU A 63 -8.82 -12.10 32.60
N ASP A 64 -9.19 -11.47 31.46
CA ASP A 64 -10.23 -10.43 31.38
C ASP A 64 -11.64 -11.00 31.03
N GLN A 65 -11.82 -12.32 30.91
CA GLN A 65 -13.11 -12.97 30.58
C GLN A 65 -13.91 -13.46 31.79
N ASN A 66 -13.62 -12.99 33.00
CA ASN A 66 -14.31 -13.44 34.22
C ASN A 66 -15.39 -12.46 34.70
#